data_AF-A0A242P0N5-F1
#
_entry.id   AF-A0A242P0N5-F1
#
_cell.length_a   1.000
_cell.length_b   1.000
_cell.length_c   1.000
_cell.angle_alpha   90.00
_cell.angle_beta   90.00
_cell.angle_gamma   90.00
#
_symmetry.space_group_name_H-M   'P 1'
#
loop_
_entity.id
_entity.type
_entity.pdbx_description
1 polymer ?
#
loop_
_entity_poly.entity_id
_entity_poly.type
_entity_poly.pdbx_seq_one_letter_code
_entity_poly.pdbx_strand_id
1 'polypeptide(L)'
;MNNKVKQSKLKILLAISIIMAIGSYFLYFHHLFKQDRDFGFVDTENITMDYTIYPSTIPENQLLRIKEAEKLYHQAFDDQIFYTVRDPDKLVKFIKHAWQWDKNAMPYYYDLLHWHDFYDENKEEGMMSFTEFMKKYRHQLVDNTGKPLVEPVVFKKPDMNIYLRNKFADLKYPKFAYEKGWEFSPCTGNNNEEYLPCTDEQLKESIKYFTYALEDGYHCYEHLTARMLFQEGYHYKDNDFKKINKLTEYRKSLTPEDLKQAIDYTEIMAEHSSIIGILRVTEAYLYGLGREQDLVKAYAWTL
;
A
#
# COMPACT_ATOMS: atom_id res chain seq x y z
N MET A 1 -43.20 5.33 25.93
CA MET A 1 -41.92 5.06 26.63
C MET A 1 -41.16 3.84 26.08
N ASN A 2 -41.22 3.53 24.76
CA ASN A 2 -40.76 2.23 24.22
C ASN A 2 -39.73 2.28 23.06
N ASN A 3 -39.44 3.45 22.46
CA ASN A 3 -38.47 3.55 21.36
C ASN A 3 -37.03 3.83 21.83
N LYS A 4 -36.84 4.58 22.93
CA LYS A 4 -35.50 4.84 23.49
C LYS A 4 -34.82 3.58 24.03
N VAL A 5 -35.59 2.66 24.61
CA VAL A 5 -35.06 1.40 25.15
C VAL A 5 -34.67 0.42 24.03
N LYS A 6 -35.41 0.39 22.91
CA LYS A 6 -35.06 -0.41 21.72
C LYS A 6 -33.79 0.12 21.02
N GLN A 7 -33.65 1.44 20.86
CA GLN A 7 -32.43 2.05 20.29
C GLN A 7 -31.20 1.83 21.19
N SER A 8 -31.36 1.88 22.51
CA SER A 8 -30.28 1.60 23.47
C SER A 8 -29.78 0.16 23.35
N LYS A 9 -30.68 -0.83 23.25
CA LYS A 9 -30.30 -2.24 23.08
C LYS A 9 -29.61 -2.52 21.76
N LEU A 10 -30.04 -1.88 20.67
CA LEU A 10 -29.40 -2.01 19.35
C LEU A 10 -27.97 -1.45 19.34
N LYS A 11 -27.73 -0.31 20.00
CA LYS A 11 -26.38 0.28 20.13
C LYS A 11 -25.44 -0.61 20.95
N ILE A 12 -25.95 -1.24 22.02
CA ILE A 12 -25.17 -2.19 22.83
C ILE A 12 -24.81 -3.44 22.01
N LEU A 13 -25.75 -3.97 21.22
CA LEU A 13 -25.49 -5.10 20.33
C LEU A 13 -24.45 -4.78 19.24
N LEU A 14 -24.51 -3.59 18.65
CA LEU A 14 -23.51 -3.12 17.68
C LEU A 14 -22.13 -2.95 18.31
N ALA A 15 -22.06 -2.39 19.53
CA ALA A 15 -20.80 -2.28 20.27
C ALA A 15 -20.20 -3.66 20.60
N ILE A 16 -21.03 -4.63 21.02
CA ILE A 16 -20.58 -6.00 21.28
C ILE A 16 -20.10 -6.67 19.98
N SER A 17 -20.78 -6.46 18.85
CA SER A 17 -20.37 -6.98 17.54
C SER A 17 -19.02 -6.41 17.09
N ILE A 18 -18.78 -5.10 17.29
CA ILE A 18 -17.51 -4.46 16.96
C ILE A 18 -16.40 -4.96 17.90
N ILE A 19 -16.66 -5.10 19.20
CA ILE A 19 -15.70 -5.65 20.17
C ILE A 19 -15.37 -7.10 19.84
N MET A 20 -16.34 -7.91 19.40
CA MET A 20 -16.09 -9.27 18.95
C MET A 20 -15.26 -9.29 17.66
N ALA A 21 -15.53 -8.41 16.68
CA ALA A 21 -14.73 -8.32 15.46
C ALA A 21 -13.28 -7.89 15.74
N ILE A 22 -13.07 -6.91 16.63
CA ILE A 22 -11.74 -6.48 17.07
C ILE A 22 -11.05 -7.57 17.90
N GLY A 23 -11.79 -8.27 18.76
CA GLY A 23 -11.28 -9.41 19.54
C GLY A 23 -10.87 -10.59 18.65
N SER A 24 -11.65 -10.89 17.61
CA SER A 24 -11.33 -11.87 16.58
C SER A 24 -10.09 -11.46 15.78
N TYR A 25 -9.96 -10.16 15.45
CA TYR A 25 -8.77 -9.61 14.79
C TYR A 25 -7.51 -9.71 15.66
N PHE A 26 -7.62 -9.43 16.97
CA PHE A 26 -6.50 -9.60 17.91
C PHE A 26 -6.15 -11.07 18.17
N LEU A 27 -7.14 -11.97 18.26
CA LEU A 27 -6.90 -13.41 18.37
C LEU A 27 -6.30 -13.99 17.09
N TYR A 28 -6.68 -13.45 15.92
CA TYR A 28 -6.09 -13.75 14.62
C TYR A 28 -4.62 -13.33 14.54
N PHE A 29 -4.30 -12.09 14.98
CA PHE A 29 -2.91 -11.63 15.11
C PHE A 29 -2.12 -12.40 16.17
N HIS A 30 -2.75 -12.88 17.23
CA HIS A 30 -2.06 -13.69 18.24
C HIS A 30 -1.80 -15.12 17.74
N HIS A 31 -2.69 -15.70 16.92
CA HIS A 31 -2.48 -17.00 16.29
C HIS A 31 -1.38 -16.97 15.22
N LEU A 32 -1.24 -15.84 14.52
CA LEU A 32 -0.15 -15.49 13.58
C LEU A 32 1.26 -15.70 14.15
N PHE A 33 1.45 -15.68 15.47
CA PHE A 33 2.76 -15.87 16.12
C PHE A 33 3.04 -17.31 16.58
N LYS A 34 2.11 -18.27 16.44
CA LYS A 34 2.22 -19.56 17.14
C LYS A 34 2.20 -20.81 16.27
N GLN A 35 2.15 -20.71 14.95
CA GLN A 35 2.14 -21.91 14.10
C GLN A 35 3.49 -22.09 13.38
N ASP A 36 4.42 -22.74 14.09
CA ASP A 36 5.40 -23.62 13.46
C ASP A 36 4.61 -24.74 12.76
N ARG A 37 4.46 -24.68 11.43
CA ARG A 37 3.95 -25.82 10.65
C ARG A 37 5.11 -26.50 9.96
N ASP A 38 5.41 -27.67 10.48
CA ASP A 38 6.32 -28.69 9.97
C ASP A 38 5.65 -29.37 8.76
N PHE A 39 6.13 -29.12 7.54
CA PHE A 39 5.76 -29.89 6.36
C PHE A 39 6.92 -30.81 6.02
N GLY A 40 6.71 -32.11 6.21
CA GLY A 40 7.68 -33.16 5.89
C GLY A 40 8.16 -33.08 4.45
N PHE A 41 9.35 -32.53 4.25
CA PHE A 41 10.23 -32.74 3.11
C PHE A 41 11.67 -32.72 3.63
N VAL A 42 12.31 -33.89 3.57
CA VAL A 42 13.76 -34.20 3.60
C VAL A 42 14.64 -33.29 4.46
N ASP A 43 15.24 -33.87 5.51
CA ASP A 43 16.34 -33.33 6.33
C ASP A 43 17.09 -32.19 5.63
N THR A 44 16.72 -30.95 5.94
CA THR A 44 17.48 -29.80 5.50
C THR A 44 18.73 -29.73 6.36
N GLU A 45 19.83 -30.25 5.83
CA GLU A 45 21.15 -29.66 6.04
C GLU A 45 21.00 -28.12 6.05
N ASN A 46 21.80 -27.42 6.86
CA ASN A 46 21.84 -25.96 7.01
C ASN A 46 21.97 -25.23 5.65
N ILE A 47 20.90 -25.17 4.87
CA ILE A 47 20.82 -24.42 3.62
C ILE A 47 20.68 -22.98 4.08
N THR A 48 21.78 -22.23 3.97
CA THR A 48 21.74 -20.78 4.07
C THR A 48 20.77 -20.31 2.99
N MET A 49 19.54 -19.94 3.40
CA MET A 49 18.53 -19.52 2.44
C MET A 49 18.97 -18.22 1.80
N ASP A 50 19.05 -18.25 0.47
CA ASP A 50 19.36 -17.07 -0.33
C ASP A 50 18.10 -16.21 -0.48
N TYR A 51 18.10 -15.07 0.20
CA TYR A 51 17.01 -14.10 0.16
C TYR A 51 17.26 -12.96 -0.83
N THR A 52 18.17 -13.18 -1.79
CA THR A 52 18.45 -12.23 -2.86
C THR A 52 17.19 -12.01 -3.70
N ILE A 53 16.88 -10.74 -3.98
CA ILE A 53 15.87 -10.38 -4.96
C ILE A 53 16.52 -10.43 -6.34
N TYR A 54 15.96 -11.27 -7.20
CA TYR A 54 16.45 -11.43 -8.57
C TYR A 54 15.68 -10.52 -9.53
N PRO A 55 16.32 -10.03 -10.61
CA PRO A 55 15.61 -9.41 -11.72
C PRO A 55 14.58 -10.37 -12.32
N SER A 56 13.49 -9.82 -12.86
CA SER A 56 12.51 -10.64 -13.55
C SER A 56 13.11 -11.34 -14.77
N THR A 57 12.73 -12.60 -14.96
CA THR A 57 13.05 -13.33 -16.20
C THR A 57 12.02 -13.07 -17.30
N ILE A 58 10.97 -12.30 -17.02
CA ILE A 58 9.99 -11.83 -17.99
C ILE A 58 10.56 -10.60 -18.70
N PRO A 59 10.48 -10.53 -20.05
CA PRO A 59 10.86 -9.34 -20.81
C PRO A 59 10.16 -8.08 -20.31
N GLU A 60 10.87 -6.96 -20.28
CA GLU A 60 10.37 -5.69 -19.69
C GLU A 60 9.03 -5.24 -20.28
N ASN A 61 8.83 -5.40 -21.59
CA ASN A 61 7.58 -5.06 -22.28
C ASN A 61 6.40 -5.99 -21.97
N GLN A 62 6.63 -7.09 -21.25
CA GLN A 62 5.64 -8.05 -20.82
C GLN A 62 5.39 -7.98 -19.31
N LEU A 63 6.18 -7.23 -18.55
CA LEU A 63 5.97 -7.03 -17.12
C LEU A 63 4.63 -6.33 -16.87
N LEU A 64 3.94 -6.74 -15.81
CA LEU A 64 2.69 -6.12 -15.42
C LEU A 64 2.98 -4.72 -14.87
N ARG A 65 2.16 -3.74 -15.24
CA ARG A 65 2.07 -2.48 -14.49
C ARG A 65 1.39 -2.73 -13.15
N ILE A 66 1.57 -1.83 -12.18
CA ILE A 66 1.01 -1.95 -10.82
C ILE A 66 -0.51 -2.28 -10.84
N LYS A 67 -1.30 -1.48 -11.57
CA LYS A 67 -2.76 -1.70 -11.67
C LYS A 67 -3.14 -2.97 -12.43
N GLU A 68 -2.29 -3.42 -13.36
CA GLU A 68 -2.54 -4.65 -14.12
C GLU A 68 -2.30 -5.88 -13.25
N ALA A 69 -1.28 -5.86 -12.40
CA ALA A 69 -1.02 -6.91 -11.43
C ALA A 69 -2.15 -7.04 -10.40
N GLU A 70 -2.60 -5.91 -9.84
CA GLU A 70 -3.74 -5.86 -8.92
C GLU A 70 -5.03 -6.42 -9.55
N LYS A 71 -5.35 -5.95 -10.77
CA LYS A 71 -6.52 -6.42 -11.50
C LYS A 71 -6.42 -7.91 -11.83
N LEU A 72 -5.26 -8.38 -12.23
CA LEU A 72 -5.05 -9.80 -12.54
C LEU A 72 -5.25 -10.66 -11.30
N TYR A 73 -4.73 -10.24 -10.14
CA TYR A 73 -4.91 -10.91 -8.86
C TYR A 73 -6.39 -11.04 -8.49
N HIS A 74 -7.15 -9.95 -8.42
CA HIS A 74 -8.57 -9.98 -8.04
C HIS A 74 -9.47 -10.71 -9.06
N GLN A 75 -9.02 -10.84 -10.31
CA GLN A 75 -9.72 -11.65 -11.31
C GLN A 75 -9.39 -13.15 -11.19
N ALA A 76 -8.19 -13.48 -10.73
CA ALA A 76 -7.74 -14.85 -10.53
C ALA A 76 -8.26 -15.45 -9.22
N PHE A 77 -8.30 -14.66 -8.16
CA PHE A 77 -8.59 -15.08 -6.79
C PHE A 77 -9.55 -14.10 -6.10
N ASP A 78 -10.52 -14.63 -5.37
CA ASP A 78 -11.36 -13.88 -4.44
C ASP A 78 -10.68 -13.91 -3.09
N ASP A 79 -10.26 -12.79 -2.53
CA ASP A 79 -9.64 -12.68 -1.21
C ASP A 79 -10.52 -11.94 -0.19
N GLN A 80 -11.79 -11.69 -0.53
CA GLN A 80 -12.68 -10.83 0.26
C GLN A 80 -13.89 -11.56 0.84
N ILE A 81 -14.55 -12.37 0.01
CA ILE A 81 -15.84 -12.97 0.37
C ILE A 81 -15.68 -14.49 0.44
N PHE A 82 -15.18 -15.07 -0.65
CA PHE A 82 -15.21 -16.51 -0.83
C PHE A 82 -13.83 -17.15 -0.71
N TYR A 83 -12.75 -16.37 -0.68
CA TYR A 83 -11.38 -16.88 -0.53
C TYR A 83 -10.97 -17.93 -1.59
N THR A 84 -11.56 -17.88 -2.80
CA THR A 84 -11.54 -18.97 -3.80
C THR A 84 -10.85 -18.62 -5.11
N VAL A 85 -10.44 -19.63 -5.88
CA VAL A 85 -10.00 -19.46 -7.26
C VAL A 85 -11.20 -19.11 -8.14
N ARG A 86 -11.20 -17.87 -8.66
CA ARG A 86 -12.25 -17.36 -9.57
C ARG A 86 -12.02 -17.81 -11.01
N ASP A 87 -10.78 -17.74 -11.46
CA ASP A 87 -10.40 -18.02 -12.84
C ASP A 87 -9.02 -18.72 -12.86
N PRO A 88 -8.99 -20.04 -13.08
CA PRO A 88 -7.75 -20.80 -13.08
C PRO A 88 -6.73 -20.33 -14.11
N ASP A 89 -7.15 -19.91 -15.31
CA ASP A 89 -6.23 -19.49 -16.36
C ASP A 89 -5.54 -18.18 -15.98
N LYS A 90 -6.28 -17.26 -15.36
CA LYS A 90 -5.71 -16.03 -14.80
C LYS A 90 -4.82 -16.30 -13.61
N LEU A 91 -5.16 -17.27 -12.77
CA LEU A 91 -4.31 -17.66 -11.64
C LEU A 91 -3.00 -18.28 -12.11
N VAL A 92 -3.02 -19.13 -13.15
CA VAL A 92 -1.81 -19.62 -13.81
C VAL A 92 -0.96 -18.45 -14.30
N LYS A 93 -1.56 -17.50 -15.04
CA LYS A 93 -0.84 -16.32 -15.54
C LYS A 93 -0.23 -15.53 -14.37
N PHE A 94 -1.01 -15.24 -13.34
CA PHE A 94 -0.57 -14.49 -12.17
C PHE A 94 0.62 -15.13 -11.46
N ILE A 95 0.55 -16.44 -11.18
CA ILE A 95 1.62 -17.17 -10.50
C ILE A 95 2.88 -17.20 -11.36
N LYS A 96 2.77 -17.34 -12.69
CA LYS A 96 3.93 -17.24 -13.58
C LYS A 96 4.65 -15.90 -13.43
N HIS A 97 3.92 -14.79 -13.35
CA HIS A 97 4.52 -13.48 -13.09
C HIS A 97 5.24 -13.44 -11.74
N ALA A 98 4.58 -13.85 -10.65
CA ALA A 98 5.18 -13.83 -9.32
C ALA A 98 6.42 -14.74 -9.22
N TRP A 99 6.37 -15.96 -9.76
CA TRP A 99 7.46 -16.94 -9.70
C TRP A 99 8.63 -16.61 -10.63
N GLN A 100 8.39 -15.75 -11.62
CA GLN A 100 9.43 -15.19 -12.48
C GLN A 100 9.87 -13.79 -12.04
N TRP A 101 9.69 -13.45 -10.76
CA TRP A 101 10.18 -12.22 -10.12
C TRP A 101 9.60 -10.92 -10.71
N ASP A 102 8.37 -10.95 -11.23
CA ASP A 102 7.64 -9.71 -11.52
C ASP A 102 7.29 -9.02 -10.19
N LYS A 103 8.06 -7.97 -9.88
CA LYS A 103 7.94 -7.15 -8.66
C LYS A 103 6.52 -6.68 -8.35
N ASN A 104 5.67 -6.49 -9.37
CA ASN A 104 4.32 -5.99 -9.19
C ASN A 104 3.34 -7.13 -8.82
N ALA A 105 3.64 -8.38 -9.19
CA ALA A 105 2.84 -9.55 -8.85
C ALA A 105 3.25 -10.19 -7.51
N MET A 106 4.53 -10.12 -7.13
CA MET A 106 5.06 -10.79 -5.93
C MET A 106 4.32 -10.47 -4.62
N PRO A 107 3.91 -9.22 -4.31
CA PRO A 107 3.19 -8.92 -3.06
C PRO A 107 1.83 -9.60 -2.99
N TYR A 108 1.10 -9.55 -4.09
CA TYR A 108 -0.21 -10.19 -4.20
C TYR A 108 -0.09 -11.71 -4.10
N TYR A 109 1.06 -12.28 -4.43
CA TYR A 109 1.31 -13.70 -4.23
C TYR A 109 1.51 -14.03 -2.75
N TYR A 110 2.10 -13.14 -1.94
CA TYR A 110 2.03 -13.30 -0.48
C TYR A 110 0.61 -13.20 0.04
N ASP A 111 -0.20 -12.28 -0.49
CA ASP A 111 -1.61 -12.18 -0.08
C ASP A 111 -2.35 -13.48 -0.42
N LEU A 112 -2.13 -14.04 -1.62
CA LEU A 112 -2.63 -15.37 -1.99
C LEU A 112 -2.16 -16.46 -1.00
N LEU A 113 -0.86 -16.49 -0.69
CA LEU A 113 -0.27 -17.45 0.26
C LEU A 113 -0.82 -17.29 1.68
N HIS A 114 -1.15 -16.07 2.07
CA HIS A 114 -1.72 -15.78 3.38
C HIS A 114 -3.16 -16.27 3.49
N TRP A 115 -3.96 -16.09 2.43
CA TRP A 115 -5.39 -16.38 2.46
C TRP A 115 -5.74 -17.82 2.07
N HIS A 116 -4.90 -18.53 1.30
CA HIS A 116 -5.29 -19.86 0.85
C HIS A 116 -5.37 -20.89 1.97
N ASP A 117 -4.52 -20.80 3.01
CA ASP A 117 -4.57 -21.73 4.14
C ASP A 117 -5.91 -21.61 4.88
N PHE A 118 -6.37 -20.38 5.10
CA PHE A 118 -7.68 -20.11 5.70
C PHE A 118 -8.82 -20.67 4.85
N TYR A 119 -8.66 -20.69 3.52
CA TYR A 119 -9.67 -21.19 2.60
C TYR A 119 -9.67 -22.71 2.43
N ASP A 120 -8.51 -23.34 2.27
CA ASP A 120 -8.41 -24.79 2.08
C ASP A 120 -9.10 -25.51 3.26
N GLU A 121 -9.12 -24.90 4.45
CA GLU A 121 -9.84 -25.35 5.64
C GLU A 121 -11.36 -25.04 5.64
N ASN A 122 -11.83 -23.98 4.95
CA ASN A 122 -13.23 -23.48 4.99
C ASN A 122 -13.95 -23.47 3.64
N LYS A 123 -13.46 -24.20 2.64
CA LYS A 123 -13.98 -24.19 1.27
C LYS A 123 -15.47 -24.49 1.17
N GLU A 124 -16.21 -23.61 0.49
CA GLU A 124 -17.60 -23.85 0.09
C GLU A 124 -17.73 -24.92 -1.00
N GLU A 125 -18.84 -25.65 -0.97
CA GLU A 125 -19.13 -26.71 -1.93
C GLU A 125 -19.22 -26.17 -3.37
N GLY A 126 -18.51 -26.82 -4.31
CA GLY A 126 -18.49 -26.43 -5.72
C GLY A 126 -17.42 -25.40 -6.11
N MET A 127 -16.71 -24.81 -5.14
CA MET A 127 -15.62 -23.87 -5.40
C MET A 127 -14.25 -24.56 -5.46
N MET A 128 -13.27 -24.00 -6.17
CA MET A 128 -11.93 -24.60 -6.32
C MET A 128 -10.96 -24.03 -5.28
N SER A 129 -10.29 -24.93 -4.56
CA SER A 129 -9.26 -24.58 -3.58
C SER A 129 -7.91 -24.32 -4.21
N PHE A 130 -7.03 -23.59 -3.52
CA PHE A 130 -5.68 -23.34 -4.02
C PHE A 130 -4.89 -24.65 -4.10
N THR A 131 -5.01 -25.52 -3.08
CA THR A 131 -4.42 -26.86 -3.12
C THR A 131 -4.95 -27.68 -4.31
N GLU A 132 -6.26 -27.64 -4.57
CA GLU A 132 -6.86 -28.31 -5.72
C GLU A 132 -6.37 -27.75 -7.06
N PHE A 133 -6.32 -26.41 -7.15
CA PHE A 133 -5.78 -25.70 -8.29
C PHE A 133 -4.33 -26.12 -8.56
N MET A 134 -3.47 -26.14 -7.53
CA MET A 134 -2.08 -26.55 -7.68
C MET A 134 -1.99 -27.99 -8.16
N LYS A 135 -2.76 -28.93 -7.61
CA LYS A 135 -2.78 -30.32 -8.11
C LYS A 135 -3.18 -30.43 -9.58
N LYS A 136 -4.15 -29.64 -10.03
CA LYS A 136 -4.70 -29.70 -11.39
C LYS A 136 -3.87 -28.93 -12.43
N TYR A 137 -3.37 -27.75 -12.08
CA TYR A 137 -2.78 -26.78 -13.03
C TYR A 137 -1.27 -26.59 -12.87
N ARG A 138 -0.59 -27.28 -11.92
CA ARG A 138 0.87 -27.16 -11.73
C ARG A 138 1.69 -27.38 -13.00
N HIS A 139 1.23 -28.27 -13.89
CA HIS A 139 1.88 -28.56 -15.16
C HIS A 139 1.91 -27.36 -16.13
N GLN A 140 1.05 -26.36 -15.94
CA GLN A 140 1.00 -25.14 -16.75
C GLN A 140 1.93 -24.03 -16.23
N LEU A 141 2.45 -24.17 -15.00
CA LEU A 141 3.42 -23.24 -14.41
C LEU A 141 4.82 -23.53 -14.96
N VAL A 142 5.00 -23.19 -16.23
CA VAL A 142 6.24 -23.31 -17.01
C VAL A 142 6.67 -21.95 -17.54
N ASP A 143 7.97 -21.74 -17.74
CA ASP A 143 8.51 -20.53 -18.35
C ASP A 143 8.23 -20.45 -19.86
N ASN A 144 8.76 -19.42 -20.52
CA ASN A 144 8.59 -19.21 -21.96
C ASN A 144 9.31 -20.28 -22.82
N THR A 145 10.18 -21.11 -22.23
CA THR A 145 10.84 -22.24 -22.87
C THR A 145 10.15 -23.58 -22.59
N GLY A 146 9.08 -23.57 -21.78
CA GLY A 146 8.36 -24.77 -21.36
C GLY A 146 9.00 -25.49 -20.18
N LYS A 147 10.04 -24.93 -19.55
CA LYS A 147 10.65 -25.51 -18.35
C LYS A 147 9.76 -25.23 -17.13
N PRO A 148 9.51 -26.22 -16.24
CA PRO A 148 8.75 -26.00 -15.02
C PRO A 148 9.35 -24.87 -14.17
N LEU A 149 8.51 -23.91 -13.82
CA LEU A 149 8.86 -22.86 -12.87
C LEU A 149 9.01 -23.44 -11.47
N VAL A 150 9.89 -22.86 -10.67
CA VAL A 150 10.09 -23.21 -9.25
C VAL A 150 9.64 -22.01 -8.43
N GLU A 151 8.88 -22.27 -7.37
CA GLU A 151 8.48 -21.23 -6.43
C GLU A 151 9.72 -20.59 -5.79
N PRO A 152 9.87 -19.24 -5.87
CA PRO A 152 10.95 -18.54 -5.20
C PRO A 152 11.00 -18.83 -3.70
N VAL A 153 12.21 -19.09 -3.18
CA VAL A 153 12.44 -19.46 -1.77
C VAL A 153 11.95 -18.40 -0.77
N VAL A 154 11.89 -17.14 -1.20
CA VAL A 154 11.40 -16.04 -0.38
C VAL A 154 9.96 -16.26 0.09
N PHE A 155 9.13 -16.93 -0.71
CA PHE A 155 7.72 -17.18 -0.38
C PHE A 155 7.51 -18.25 0.70
N LYS A 156 8.53 -19.05 1.04
CA LYS A 156 8.41 -20.12 2.05
C LYS A 156 8.27 -19.62 3.49
N LYS A 157 8.52 -18.33 3.73
CA LYS A 157 8.45 -17.73 5.07
C LYS A 157 7.51 -16.52 5.06
N PRO A 158 6.41 -16.53 5.83
CA PRO A 158 5.48 -15.40 5.90
C PRO A 158 6.14 -14.07 6.28
N ASP A 159 7.09 -14.10 7.23
CA ASP A 159 7.83 -12.92 7.70
C ASP A 159 8.63 -12.21 6.59
N MET A 160 8.88 -12.89 5.47
CA MET A 160 9.61 -12.33 4.34
C MET A 160 8.80 -11.31 3.54
N ASN A 161 7.47 -11.25 3.70
CA ASN A 161 6.65 -10.23 3.03
C ASN A 161 7.11 -8.82 3.43
N ILE A 162 7.23 -8.56 4.73
CA ILE A 162 7.69 -7.25 5.25
C ILE A 162 9.12 -6.96 4.78
N TYR A 163 10.00 -7.96 4.82
CA TYR A 163 11.38 -7.82 4.33
C TYR A 163 11.42 -7.43 2.85
N LEU A 164 10.67 -8.13 2.00
CA LEU A 164 10.65 -7.89 0.56
C LEU A 164 10.03 -6.54 0.22
N ARG A 165 8.91 -6.17 0.86
CA ARG A 165 8.31 -4.84 0.72
C ARG A 165 9.34 -3.75 1.03
N ASN A 166 10.05 -3.90 2.14
CA ASN A 166 11.11 -2.96 2.54
C ASN A 166 12.26 -2.91 1.54
N LYS A 167 12.75 -4.07 1.08
CA LYS A 167 13.81 -4.15 0.07
C LYS A 167 13.39 -3.57 -1.27
N PHE A 168 12.15 -3.81 -1.69
CA PHE A 168 11.63 -3.26 -2.94
C PHE A 168 11.53 -1.73 -2.88
N ALA A 169 11.10 -1.19 -1.74
CA ALA A 169 11.13 0.26 -1.53
C ALA A 169 12.56 0.83 -1.54
N ASP A 170 13.53 0.14 -0.96
CA ASP A 170 14.96 0.53 -0.98
C ASP A 170 15.54 0.48 -2.41
N LEU A 171 15.05 -0.44 -3.23
CA LEU A 171 15.34 -0.55 -4.68
C LEU A 171 14.51 0.46 -5.52
N LYS A 172 13.85 1.42 -4.87
CA LYS A 172 13.03 2.48 -5.49
C LYS A 172 11.81 2.00 -6.27
N TYR A 173 11.30 0.81 -5.99
CA TYR A 173 10.12 0.34 -6.72
C TYR A 173 8.86 1.11 -6.30
N PRO A 174 8.09 1.66 -7.25
CA PRO A 174 7.25 2.83 -7.01
C PRO A 174 6.14 2.58 -5.99
N LYS A 175 5.40 1.46 -6.12
CA LYS A 175 4.33 1.08 -5.19
C LYS A 175 4.87 0.92 -3.77
N PHE A 176 6.01 0.25 -3.61
CA PHE A 176 6.57 -0.06 -2.30
C PHE A 176 7.21 1.15 -1.66
N ALA A 177 7.88 1.98 -2.45
CA ALA A 177 8.39 3.26 -1.98
C ALA A 177 7.23 4.15 -1.51
N TYR A 178 6.13 4.21 -2.27
CA TYR A 178 4.92 4.92 -1.86
C TYR A 178 4.38 4.41 -0.50
N GLU A 179 4.22 3.09 -0.35
CA GLU A 179 3.74 2.48 0.90
C GLU A 179 4.69 2.70 2.08
N LYS A 180 6.00 2.53 1.86
CA LYS A 180 7.02 2.74 2.89
C LYS A 180 7.10 4.20 3.32
N GLY A 181 6.83 5.14 2.41
CA GLY A 181 6.69 6.56 2.74
C GLY A 181 5.62 6.80 3.81
N TRP A 182 4.52 6.04 3.79
CA TRP A 182 3.46 6.13 4.80
C TRP A 182 3.89 5.61 6.18
N GLU A 183 4.76 4.60 6.26
CA GLU A 183 5.22 3.99 7.51
C GLU A 183 5.97 4.97 8.43
N PHE A 184 6.61 6.00 7.87
CA PHE A 184 7.34 7.01 8.64
C PHE A 184 6.47 8.16 9.15
N SER A 185 5.28 8.35 8.58
CA SER A 185 4.38 9.45 8.91
C SER A 185 2.98 9.01 9.39
N PRO A 186 2.82 7.95 10.22
CA PRO A 186 1.54 7.66 10.86
C PRO A 186 1.40 8.59 12.07
N CYS A 187 1.39 9.90 11.83
CA CYS A 187 1.19 10.91 12.86
C CYS A 187 -0.30 10.91 13.21
N THR A 188 -0.70 9.80 13.82
CA THR A 188 -2.08 9.40 14.07
C THR A 188 -2.74 10.41 14.99
N GLY A 189 -4.02 10.63 14.72
CA GLY A 189 -4.76 11.67 15.42
C GLY A 189 -4.86 11.42 16.92
N ASN A 190 -4.97 12.49 17.69
CA ASN A 190 -5.33 12.41 19.10
C ASN A 190 -6.79 11.93 19.27
N ASN A 191 -7.24 11.78 20.52
CA ASN A 191 -8.63 11.40 20.83
C ASN A 191 -9.70 12.39 20.31
N ASN A 192 -9.28 13.57 19.82
CA ASN A 192 -10.14 14.58 19.20
C ASN A 192 -10.03 14.57 17.67
N GLU A 193 -9.44 13.52 17.09
CA GLU A 193 -9.28 13.30 15.64
C GLU A 193 -8.41 14.35 14.93
N GLU A 194 -7.64 15.15 15.67
CA GLU A 194 -6.65 16.09 15.12
C GLU A 194 -5.31 15.38 14.94
N TYR A 195 -4.67 15.57 13.78
CA TYR A 195 -3.36 15.01 13.49
C TYR A 195 -2.31 15.57 14.44
N LEU A 196 -1.48 14.69 14.97
CA LEU A 196 -0.31 15.10 15.73
C LEU A 196 0.81 15.52 14.76
N PRO A 197 1.67 16.48 15.16
CA PRO A 197 2.82 16.84 14.35
C PRO A 197 3.83 15.68 14.30
N CYS A 198 4.37 15.42 13.11
CA CYS A 198 5.51 14.52 12.90
C CYS A 198 6.82 15.21 13.30
N THR A 199 7.85 14.43 13.61
CA THR A 199 9.22 14.97 13.73
C THR A 199 9.82 15.25 12.35
N ASP A 200 10.81 16.15 12.28
CA ASP A 200 11.51 16.43 11.01
C ASP A 200 12.21 15.19 10.42
N GLU A 201 12.75 14.31 11.25
CA GLU A 201 13.39 13.07 10.78
C GLU A 201 12.38 12.08 10.19
N GLN A 202 11.19 11.97 10.79
CA GLN A 202 10.08 11.20 10.21
C GLN A 202 9.66 11.75 8.85
N LEU A 203 9.48 13.07 8.73
CA LEU A 203 9.11 13.69 7.46
C LEU A 203 10.21 13.53 6.41
N LYS A 204 11.48 13.61 6.79
CA LYS A 204 12.62 13.41 5.90
C LYS A 204 12.64 12.02 5.28
N GLU A 205 12.51 10.96 6.09
CA GLU A 205 12.44 9.59 5.55
C GLU A 205 11.16 9.37 4.74
N SER A 206 10.03 9.91 5.19
CA SER A 206 8.77 9.85 4.44
C SER A 206 8.91 10.49 3.05
N ILE A 207 9.41 11.73 2.97
CA ILE A 207 9.65 12.47 1.72
C ILE A 207 10.58 11.69 0.80
N LYS A 208 11.68 11.12 1.31
CA LYS A 208 12.63 10.33 0.53
C LYS A 208 11.96 9.19 -0.22
N TYR A 209 11.10 8.41 0.42
CA TYR A 209 10.42 7.30 -0.25
C TYR A 209 9.29 7.76 -1.18
N PHE A 210 8.55 8.83 -0.86
CA PHE A 210 7.62 9.43 -1.83
C PHE A 210 8.34 9.96 -3.07
N THR A 211 9.54 10.53 -2.92
CA THR A 211 10.39 10.95 -4.04
C THR A 211 10.82 9.74 -4.87
N TYR A 212 11.25 8.63 -4.26
CA TYR A 212 11.55 7.40 -5.01
C TYR A 212 10.35 6.88 -5.79
N ALA A 213 9.15 6.93 -5.20
CA ALA A 213 7.94 6.54 -5.88
C ALA A 213 7.63 7.43 -7.09
N LEU A 214 7.78 8.74 -6.91
CA LEU A 214 7.55 9.73 -7.95
C LEU A 214 8.56 9.61 -9.12
N GLU A 215 9.85 9.39 -8.82
CA GLU A 215 10.92 9.23 -9.81
C GLU A 215 10.64 8.08 -10.80
N ASP A 216 10.00 7.00 -10.35
CA ASP A 216 9.62 5.84 -11.18
C ASP A 216 8.14 5.87 -11.64
N GLY A 217 7.53 7.07 -11.64
CA GLY A 217 6.24 7.33 -12.29
C GLY A 217 5.00 7.09 -11.42
N TYR A 218 5.14 6.94 -10.09
CA TYR A 218 3.97 6.88 -9.20
C TYR A 218 3.43 8.27 -8.90
N HIS A 219 2.17 8.52 -9.27
CA HIS A 219 1.53 9.82 -9.06
C HIS A 219 1.12 10.04 -7.60
N CYS A 220 2.04 10.53 -6.76
CA CYS A 220 1.81 10.81 -5.33
C CYS A 220 2.15 12.24 -4.90
N TYR A 221 2.08 13.21 -5.81
CA TYR A 221 2.41 14.62 -5.54
C TYR A 221 1.67 15.19 -4.33
N GLU A 222 0.38 14.87 -4.14
CA GLU A 222 -0.40 15.38 -3.01
C GLU A 222 0.19 14.93 -1.66
N HIS A 223 0.55 13.65 -1.55
CA HIS A 223 1.13 13.10 -0.33
C HIS A 223 2.55 13.59 -0.07
N LEU A 224 3.35 13.73 -1.14
CA LEU A 224 4.69 14.29 -1.07
C LEU A 224 4.66 15.76 -0.60
N THR A 225 3.87 16.59 -1.27
CA THR A 225 3.77 18.03 -0.95
C THR A 225 3.21 18.28 0.44
N ALA A 226 2.26 17.47 0.92
CA ALA A 226 1.77 17.56 2.29
C ALA A 226 2.90 17.42 3.33
N ARG A 227 3.79 16.45 3.13
CA ARG A 227 4.92 16.15 4.02
C ARG A 227 6.05 17.15 3.88
N MET A 228 6.25 17.66 2.68
CA MET A 228 7.16 18.78 2.45
C MET A 228 6.65 20.01 3.18
N LEU A 229 5.38 20.38 3.05
CA LEU A 229 4.87 21.67 3.53
C LEU A 229 4.52 21.69 5.02
N PHE A 230 3.90 20.63 5.57
CA PHE A 230 3.24 20.70 6.88
C PHE A 230 3.83 19.72 7.89
N GLN A 231 3.84 20.13 9.16
CA GLN A 231 4.43 19.33 10.23
C GLN A 231 3.60 18.07 10.50
N GLU A 232 2.29 18.11 10.30
CA GLU A 232 1.39 16.97 10.44
C GLU A 232 1.62 15.92 9.35
N GLY A 233 2.28 16.26 8.24
CA GLY A 233 2.41 15.37 7.08
C GLY A 233 1.16 15.28 6.20
N TYR A 234 0.15 16.11 6.48
CA TYR A 234 -1.15 16.15 5.80
C TYR A 234 -1.51 17.59 5.40
N HIS A 235 -2.33 17.72 4.35
CA HIS A 235 -2.92 19.01 3.98
C HIS A 235 -3.99 19.49 4.96
N TYR A 236 -4.47 18.60 5.85
CA TYR A 236 -5.52 18.85 6.82
C TYR A 236 -4.99 18.66 8.24
N LYS A 237 -5.61 19.33 9.20
CA LYS A 237 -5.33 19.23 10.64
C LYS A 237 -6.14 18.14 11.32
N ASP A 238 -7.19 17.65 10.67
CA ASP A 238 -8.13 16.68 11.21
C ASP A 238 -8.44 15.54 10.24
N ASN A 239 -8.76 14.37 10.78
CA ASN A 239 -9.16 13.18 10.01
C ASN A 239 -10.49 13.35 9.28
N ASP A 240 -11.29 14.32 9.70
CA ASP A 240 -12.58 14.68 9.09
C ASP A 240 -12.43 15.57 7.84
N PHE A 241 -11.20 16.00 7.53
CA PHE A 241 -10.87 16.89 6.41
C PHE A 241 -11.61 18.24 6.43
N LYS A 242 -12.00 18.74 7.61
CA LYS A 242 -12.74 20.01 7.77
C LYS A 242 -11.81 21.19 8.00
N LYS A 243 -10.61 20.96 8.53
CA LYS A 243 -9.64 21.99 8.87
C LYS A 243 -8.42 21.85 7.98
N ILE A 244 -8.31 22.68 6.96
CA ILE A 244 -7.14 22.70 6.08
C ILE A 244 -5.96 23.42 6.75
N ASN A 245 -4.75 22.88 6.60
CA ASN A 245 -3.52 23.60 6.91
C ASN A 245 -3.38 24.78 5.93
N LYS A 246 -3.07 25.98 6.43
CA LYS A 246 -2.82 27.15 5.56
C LYS A 246 -1.37 27.16 5.13
N LEU A 247 -1.06 27.57 3.90
CA LEU A 247 0.36 27.63 3.47
C LEU A 247 1.21 28.54 4.37
N THR A 248 0.64 29.58 4.97
CA THR A 248 1.33 30.45 5.96
C THR A 248 1.79 29.72 7.23
N GLU A 249 1.30 28.50 7.46
CA GLU A 249 1.62 27.64 8.60
C GLU A 249 2.60 26.52 8.21
N TYR A 250 3.30 26.64 7.08
CA TYR A 250 4.30 25.66 6.65
C TYR A 250 5.35 25.40 7.74
N ARG A 251 5.88 24.18 7.78
CA ARG A 251 6.80 23.75 8.84
C ARG A 251 8.07 24.62 8.82
N LYS A 252 8.53 25.02 10.00
CA LYS A 252 9.63 26.00 10.18
C LYS A 252 11.00 25.50 9.75
N SER A 253 11.14 24.19 9.56
CA SER A 253 12.38 23.54 9.16
C SER A 253 12.67 23.68 7.65
N LEU A 254 11.78 24.26 6.84
CA LEU A 254 12.00 24.43 5.39
C LEU A 254 13.02 25.51 5.09
N THR A 255 13.93 25.19 4.17
CA THR A 255 14.69 26.21 3.46
C THR A 255 13.82 26.89 2.40
N PRO A 256 14.17 28.10 1.95
CA PRO A 256 13.50 28.74 0.81
C PRO A 256 13.48 27.85 -0.44
N GLU A 257 14.54 27.09 -0.69
CA GLU A 257 14.66 26.15 -1.80
C GLU A 257 13.68 24.98 -1.67
N ASP A 258 13.55 24.40 -0.47
CA ASP A 258 12.58 23.32 -0.21
C ASP A 258 11.14 23.81 -0.41
N LEU A 259 10.83 25.02 0.06
CA LEU A 259 9.52 25.63 -0.11
C LEU A 259 9.23 25.87 -1.60
N LYS A 260 10.20 26.39 -2.35
CA LYS A 260 10.06 26.57 -3.80
C LYS A 260 9.79 25.23 -4.50
N GLN A 261 10.56 24.20 -4.17
CA GLN A 261 10.38 22.86 -4.75
C GLN A 261 9.00 22.26 -4.42
N ALA A 262 8.54 22.41 -3.16
CA ALA A 262 7.20 21.97 -2.78
C ALA A 262 6.13 22.68 -3.62
N ILE A 263 6.28 24.00 -3.85
CA ILE A 263 5.36 24.76 -4.68
C ILE A 263 5.44 24.33 -6.16
N ASP A 264 6.62 24.04 -6.70
CA ASP A 264 6.77 23.50 -8.06
C ASP A 264 5.94 22.20 -8.25
N TYR A 265 5.96 21.30 -7.26
CA TYR A 265 5.11 20.11 -7.28
C TYR A 265 3.62 20.43 -7.13
N THR A 266 3.23 21.43 -6.34
CA THR A 266 1.83 21.84 -6.25
C THR A 266 1.32 22.49 -7.54
N GLU A 267 2.19 23.12 -8.32
CA GLU A 267 1.87 23.69 -9.64
C GLU A 267 1.57 22.58 -10.64
N ILE A 268 2.38 21.52 -10.70
CA ILE A 268 2.07 20.32 -11.49
C ILE A 268 0.72 19.71 -11.08
N MET A 269 0.43 19.65 -9.77
CA MET A 269 -0.88 19.20 -9.30
C MET A 269 -2.00 20.12 -9.80
N ALA A 270 -1.81 21.44 -9.76
CA ALA A 270 -2.79 22.42 -10.18
C ALA A 270 -3.08 22.35 -11.69
N GLU A 271 -2.05 22.18 -12.51
CA GLU A 271 -2.15 21.95 -13.96
C GLU A 271 -2.93 20.67 -14.30
N HIS A 272 -2.92 19.70 -13.39
CA HIS A 272 -3.72 18.48 -13.46
C HIS A 272 -5.08 18.61 -12.72
N SER A 273 -5.53 19.84 -12.49
CA SER A 273 -6.82 20.19 -11.87
C SER A 273 -7.00 19.71 -10.43
N SER A 274 -5.91 19.49 -9.68
CA SER A 274 -6.00 19.24 -8.24
C SER A 274 -6.45 20.52 -7.52
N ILE A 275 -7.56 20.43 -6.80
CA ILE A 275 -8.08 21.54 -5.97
C ILE A 275 -7.07 21.94 -4.90
N ILE A 276 -6.40 20.97 -4.28
CA ILE A 276 -5.33 21.24 -3.31
C ILE A 276 -4.16 21.93 -4.00
N GLY A 277 -3.74 21.46 -5.19
CA GLY A 277 -2.69 22.12 -5.98
C GLY A 277 -3.02 23.58 -6.28
N ILE A 278 -4.20 23.83 -6.85
CA ILE A 278 -4.71 25.18 -7.15
C ILE A 278 -4.72 26.07 -5.91
N LEU A 279 -5.22 25.56 -4.77
CA LEU A 279 -5.22 26.30 -3.51
C LEU A 279 -3.81 26.69 -3.09
N ARG A 280 -2.85 25.74 -3.11
CA ARG A 280 -1.47 26.00 -2.68
C ARG A 280 -0.76 27.00 -3.58
N VAL A 281 -0.91 26.90 -4.89
CA VAL A 281 -0.33 27.86 -5.84
C VAL A 281 -0.95 29.24 -5.67
N THR A 282 -2.26 29.30 -5.43
CA THR A 282 -2.97 30.55 -5.12
C THR A 282 -2.41 31.19 -3.85
N GLU A 283 -2.29 30.43 -2.75
CA GLU A 283 -1.73 30.92 -1.49
C GLU A 283 -0.27 31.35 -1.66
N ALA A 284 0.53 30.63 -2.45
CA ALA A 284 1.93 30.93 -2.72
C ALA A 284 2.08 32.32 -3.37
N TYR A 285 1.31 32.61 -4.42
CA TYR A 285 1.32 33.92 -5.07
C TYR A 285 0.64 35.01 -4.23
N LEU A 286 -0.40 34.68 -3.46
CA LEU A 286 -1.10 35.64 -2.62
C LEU A 286 -0.20 36.17 -1.49
N TYR A 287 0.59 35.29 -0.88
CA TYR A 287 1.42 35.62 0.29
C TYR A 287 2.92 35.77 -0.03
N GLY A 288 3.36 35.46 -1.25
CA GLY A 288 4.77 35.48 -1.62
C GLY A 288 5.59 34.37 -0.95
N LEU A 289 5.04 33.15 -0.90
CA LEU A 289 5.65 31.98 -0.24
C LEU A 289 6.16 31.00 -1.30
N GLY A 290 7.48 30.81 -1.41
CA GLY A 290 8.08 29.99 -2.46
C GLY A 290 7.98 30.58 -3.88
N ARG A 291 7.38 31.77 -3.99
CA ARG A 291 7.16 32.59 -5.19
C ARG A 291 7.18 34.07 -4.80
N GLU A 292 7.39 34.95 -5.76
CA GLU A 292 7.12 36.38 -5.56
C GLU A 292 5.61 36.62 -5.43
N GLN A 293 5.22 37.60 -4.62
CA GLN A 293 3.81 37.95 -4.47
C GLN A 293 3.26 38.52 -5.78
N ASP A 294 2.17 37.94 -6.27
CA ASP A 294 1.49 38.34 -7.51
C ASP A 294 -0.02 38.11 -7.38
N LEU A 295 -0.76 39.16 -7.07
CA LEU A 295 -2.21 39.09 -6.86
C LEU A 295 -2.97 38.72 -8.15
N VAL A 296 -2.43 39.07 -9.32
CA VAL A 296 -3.06 38.76 -10.61
C VAL A 296 -2.94 37.27 -10.89
N LYS A 297 -1.76 36.68 -10.68
CA LYS A 297 -1.58 35.23 -10.79
C LYS A 297 -2.36 34.47 -9.74
N ALA A 298 -2.37 34.93 -8.49
CA ALA A 298 -3.18 34.33 -7.44
C ALA A 298 -4.66 34.28 -7.85
N TYR A 299 -5.21 35.40 -8.34
CA TYR A 299 -6.59 35.44 -8.85
C TYR A 299 -6.80 34.51 -10.06
N ALA A 300 -5.87 34.51 -11.02
CA ALA A 300 -5.98 33.69 -12.23
C ALA A 300 -6.07 32.19 -11.93
N TRP A 301 -5.35 31.68 -10.93
CA TRP A 301 -5.44 30.28 -10.52
C TRP A 301 -6.80 29.90 -9.89
N THR A 302 -7.58 30.87 -9.44
CA THR A 302 -8.90 30.61 -8.81
C THR A 302 -10.07 30.56 -9.79
N LEU A 303 -9.84 30.86 -11.08
CA LEU A 303 -10.86 30.91 -12.14
C LEU A 303 -11.05 29.55 -12.82
#